data_AF-A0AAE9I8Y5-F1
#
_entry.id   AF-A0AAE9I8Y5-F1
#
_cell.length_a   1.000
_cell.length_b   1.000
_cell.length_c   1.000
_cell.angle_alpha   90.00
_cell.angle_beta   90.00
_cell.angle_gamma   90.00
#
_symmetry.space_group_name_H-M   'P 1'
#
loop_
_entity.id
_entity.type
_entity.pdbx_description
1 polymer ?
#
loop_
_entity_poly.entity_id
_entity_poly.type
_entity_poly.pdbx_seq_one_letter_code
_entity_poly.pdbx_strand_id
1 'polypeptide(L)'
;MAEDILGGKVTYNAANKTAAVDLLGRNVTATIGSPEISVNGEPMTMDTVPIMKSNAMFLPISILLKDTDAKMEWDTKRGLLKLRHDSFTESPVLMKFKGQDLAQVIDANAFDLISFDWDQKEESLDIYAMYESSLSPASRQIDFNPLIIYSKGTYSVNPYSKPSMFYKVKITSPGNLVYTRNIDTIDADKDYIKYITSVGRLIK
;
A
#
# COMPACT_ATOMS: atom_id res chain seq x y z
N MET A 1 2.66 5.76 -6.08
CA MET A 1 2.75 4.36 -5.59
C MET A 1 4.14 3.78 -5.77
N ALA A 2 4.63 3.53 -6.99
CA ALA A 2 5.98 2.95 -7.18
C ALA A 2 7.10 3.81 -6.55
N GLU A 3 7.05 5.12 -6.77
CA GLU A 3 7.96 6.06 -6.10
C GLU A 3 7.70 6.15 -4.60
N ASP A 4 6.46 6.50 -4.23
CA ASP A 4 6.13 6.81 -2.84
C ASP A 4 6.27 5.61 -1.86
N ILE A 5 5.87 4.40 -2.27
CA ILE A 5 5.76 3.21 -1.39
C ILE A 5 6.91 2.24 -1.65
N LEU A 6 7.26 2.00 -2.92
CA LEU A 6 8.29 1.01 -3.25
C LEU A 6 9.70 1.65 -3.37
N GLY A 7 9.81 2.97 -3.21
CA GLY A 7 11.08 3.70 -3.23
C GLY A 7 11.70 3.82 -4.63
N GLY A 8 10.93 3.59 -5.69
CA GLY A 8 11.39 3.76 -7.06
C GLY A 8 11.53 5.23 -7.48
N LYS A 9 12.04 5.46 -8.68
CA LYS A 9 11.99 6.77 -9.36
C LYS A 9 11.09 6.65 -10.57
N VAL A 10 10.14 7.56 -10.72
CA VAL A 10 9.17 7.53 -11.81
C VAL A 10 9.27 8.83 -12.59
N THR A 11 9.35 8.74 -13.92
CA THR A 11 9.19 9.88 -14.81
C THR A 11 8.14 9.57 -15.85
N TYR A 12 7.43 10.60 -16.31
CA TYR A 12 6.43 10.47 -17.37
C TYR A 12 6.60 11.61 -18.37
N ASN A 13 6.71 11.26 -19.64
CA ASN A 13 6.72 12.19 -20.75
C ASN A 13 5.36 12.13 -21.46
N ALA A 14 4.59 13.21 -21.32
CA ALA A 14 3.25 13.30 -21.90
C ALA A 14 3.25 13.41 -23.43
N ALA A 15 4.31 13.95 -24.04
CA ALA A 15 4.38 14.18 -25.48
C ALA A 15 4.44 12.86 -26.26
N ASN A 16 5.17 11.87 -25.74
CA ASN A 16 5.28 10.54 -26.34
C ASN A 16 4.52 9.44 -25.55
N LYS A 17 3.80 9.81 -24.48
CA LYS A 17 3.02 8.90 -23.63
C LYS A 17 3.88 7.77 -23.02
N THR A 18 5.10 8.10 -22.66
CA THR A 18 6.10 7.14 -22.15
C THR A 18 6.37 7.38 -20.67
N ALA A 19 6.32 6.32 -19.86
CA ALA A 19 6.84 6.33 -18.50
C ALA A 19 8.19 5.62 -18.44
N ALA A 20 9.08 6.10 -17.57
CA ALA A 20 10.26 5.37 -17.15
C ALA A 20 10.21 5.16 -15.63
N VAL A 21 10.42 3.93 -15.19
CA VAL A 21 10.43 3.52 -13.79
C VAL A 21 11.76 2.86 -13.49
N ASP A 22 12.51 3.43 -12.56
CA ASP A 22 13.68 2.78 -11.95
C ASP A 22 13.26 2.24 -10.58
N LEU A 23 13.24 0.92 -10.44
CA LEU A 23 12.93 0.25 -9.19
C LEU A 23 14.00 -0.80 -8.92
N LEU A 24 14.72 -0.65 -7.80
CA LEU A 24 15.81 -1.56 -7.41
C LEU A 24 16.89 -1.71 -8.50
N GLY A 25 17.20 -0.62 -9.22
CA GLY A 25 18.19 -0.60 -10.30
C GLY A 25 17.71 -1.21 -11.62
N ARG A 26 16.45 -1.68 -11.68
CA ARG A 26 15.81 -2.11 -12.92
C ARG A 26 15.06 -0.94 -13.53
N ASN A 27 15.58 -0.45 -14.66
CA ASN A 27 14.99 0.64 -15.43
C ASN A 27 14.04 0.08 -16.49
N VAL A 28 12.75 0.39 -16.37
CA VAL A 28 11.71 -0.02 -17.32
C VAL A 28 11.13 1.21 -17.98
N THR A 29 11.19 1.26 -19.31
CA THR A 29 10.54 2.28 -20.12
C THR A 29 9.38 1.65 -20.89
N ALA A 30 8.18 2.23 -20.76
CA ALA A 30 6.96 1.71 -21.38
C ALA A 30 6.11 2.84 -21.97
N THR A 31 5.47 2.55 -23.10
CA THR A 31 4.60 3.50 -23.82
C THR A 31 3.16 3.01 -23.80
N ILE A 32 2.22 3.92 -23.53
CA ILE A 32 0.78 3.59 -23.53
C ILE A 32 0.36 3.04 -24.88
N GLY A 33 -0.35 1.92 -24.88
CA GLY A 33 -0.86 1.28 -26.09
C GLY A 33 0.16 0.40 -26.83
N SER A 34 1.39 0.26 -26.32
CA SER A 34 2.41 -0.62 -26.91
C SER A 34 2.76 -1.79 -25.97
N PRO A 35 2.79 -3.04 -26.44
CA PRO A 35 3.34 -4.16 -25.66
C PRO A 35 4.89 -4.16 -25.66
N GLU A 36 5.52 -3.36 -26.51
CA GLU A 36 6.98 -3.23 -26.56
C GLU A 36 7.47 -2.27 -25.46
N ILE A 37 8.42 -2.76 -24.67
CA ILE A 37 9.08 -2.02 -23.60
C ILE A 37 10.60 -2.08 -23.76
N SER A 38 11.30 -1.24 -23.01
CA SER A 38 12.74 -1.38 -22.80
C SER A 38 13.03 -1.66 -21.33
N VAL A 39 13.88 -2.64 -21.06
CA VAL A 39 14.38 -2.98 -19.74
C VAL A 39 15.90 -2.81 -19.75
N ASN A 40 16.41 -1.86 -18.96
CA ASN A 40 17.84 -1.54 -18.90
C ASN A 40 18.45 -1.24 -20.28
N GLY A 41 17.67 -0.65 -21.20
CA GLY A 41 18.08 -0.36 -22.57
C GLY A 41 17.79 -1.49 -23.57
N GLU A 42 17.51 -2.70 -23.11
CA GLU A 42 17.23 -3.86 -23.98
C GLU A 42 15.73 -3.96 -24.30
N PRO A 43 15.35 -4.20 -25.57
CA PRO A 43 13.95 -4.35 -25.94
C PRO A 43 13.36 -5.65 -25.40
N MET A 44 12.11 -5.58 -24.93
CA MET A 44 11.33 -6.72 -24.45
C MET A 44 9.86 -6.55 -24.84
N THR A 45 9.17 -7.65 -25.10
CA THR A 45 7.73 -7.66 -25.37
C THR A 45 6.95 -8.19 -24.18
N MET A 46 5.97 -7.43 -23.71
CA MET A 46 5.02 -7.83 -22.68
C MET A 46 3.82 -8.58 -23.29
N ASP A 47 3.19 -9.42 -22.49
CA ASP A 47 1.90 -10.09 -22.80
C ASP A 47 0.68 -9.19 -22.53
N THR A 48 0.92 -8.01 -21.97
CA THR A 48 -0.08 -7.02 -21.59
C THR A 48 0.30 -5.67 -22.17
N VAL A 49 -0.69 -4.81 -22.37
CA VAL A 49 -0.48 -3.46 -22.93
C VAL A 49 -0.69 -2.42 -21.82
N PRO A 50 0.26 -1.49 -21.60
CA PRO A 50 0.08 -0.41 -20.64
C PRO A 50 -1.11 0.46 -21.03
N ILE A 51 -1.99 0.72 -20.05
CA ILE A 51 -3.17 1.57 -20.23
C ILE A 51 -3.11 2.79 -19.32
N MET A 52 -3.80 3.84 -19.72
CA MET A 52 -4.07 5.00 -18.85
C MET A 52 -5.48 4.87 -18.28
N LYS A 53 -5.59 4.91 -16.94
CA LYS A 53 -6.88 4.93 -16.23
C LYS A 53 -6.77 5.91 -15.08
N SER A 54 -7.72 6.85 -14.99
CA SER A 54 -7.77 7.88 -13.95
C SER A 54 -6.44 8.62 -13.75
N ASN A 55 -5.82 9.07 -14.86
CA ASN A 55 -4.51 9.74 -14.86
C ASN A 55 -3.31 8.91 -14.34
N ALA A 56 -3.47 7.59 -14.19
CA ALA A 56 -2.37 6.68 -13.86
C ALA A 56 -2.11 5.71 -15.02
N MET A 57 -0.84 5.46 -15.32
CA MET A 57 -0.43 4.36 -16.19
C MET A 57 -0.39 3.07 -15.37
N PHE A 58 -0.97 2.00 -15.90
CA PHE A 58 -0.95 0.69 -15.28
C PHE A 58 0.06 -0.22 -15.97
N LEU A 59 0.99 -0.76 -15.18
CA LEU A 59 2.00 -1.72 -15.61
C LEU A 59 1.96 -2.92 -14.67
N PRO A 60 2.20 -4.16 -15.17
CA PRO A 60 2.38 -5.30 -14.30
C PRO A 60 3.57 -5.10 -13.38
N ILE A 61 3.36 -5.25 -12.08
CA ILE A 61 4.43 -5.12 -11.08
C ILE A 61 5.56 -6.14 -11.30
N SER A 62 5.24 -7.31 -11.86
CA SER A 62 6.21 -8.35 -12.21
C SER A 62 7.28 -7.83 -13.16
N ILE A 63 6.94 -6.98 -14.13
CA ILE A 63 7.92 -6.40 -15.07
C ILE A 63 8.91 -5.47 -14.35
N LEU A 64 8.45 -4.77 -13.32
CA LEU A 64 9.26 -3.84 -12.52
C LEU A 64 10.18 -4.56 -11.53
N LEU A 65 9.82 -5.77 -11.10
CA LEU A 65 10.55 -6.53 -10.07
C LEU A 65 11.23 -7.79 -10.60
N LYS A 66 11.01 -8.17 -11.87
CA LYS A 66 11.66 -9.34 -12.44
C LYS A 66 13.18 -9.20 -12.37
N ASP A 67 13.88 -10.27 -12.00
CA ASP A 67 15.34 -10.32 -11.89
C ASP A 67 15.95 -9.34 -10.86
N THR A 68 15.15 -8.76 -9.96
CA THR A 68 15.66 -8.08 -8.77
C THR A 68 15.73 -9.05 -7.59
N ASP A 69 16.28 -8.61 -6.47
CA ASP A 69 16.32 -9.35 -5.20
C ASP A 69 15.03 -9.21 -4.37
N ALA A 70 14.02 -8.47 -4.87
CA ALA A 70 12.71 -8.44 -4.24
C ALA A 70 12.01 -9.80 -4.34
N LYS A 71 11.51 -10.28 -3.20
CA LYS A 71 10.72 -11.51 -3.15
C LYS A 71 9.27 -11.18 -3.48
N MET A 72 8.69 -11.95 -4.39
CA MET A 72 7.30 -11.86 -4.80
C MET A 72 6.63 -13.22 -4.61
N GLU A 73 5.56 -13.25 -3.81
CA GLU A 73 4.83 -14.47 -3.47
C GLU A 73 3.33 -14.23 -3.65
N TRP A 74 2.66 -15.09 -4.42
CA TRP A 74 1.22 -15.06 -4.57
C TRP A 74 0.57 -15.98 -3.53
N ASP A 75 -0.20 -15.40 -2.61
CA ASP A 75 -1.02 -16.13 -1.65
C ASP A 75 -2.38 -16.43 -2.30
N THR A 76 -2.52 -17.63 -2.87
CA THR A 76 -3.75 -18.07 -3.56
C THR A 76 -4.95 -18.17 -2.63
N LYS A 77 -4.73 -18.49 -1.35
CA LYS A 77 -5.81 -18.62 -0.35
C LYS A 77 -6.42 -17.25 -0.04
N ARG A 78 -5.59 -16.21 0.00
CA ARG A 78 -5.99 -14.84 0.33
C ARG A 78 -6.22 -13.95 -0.89
N GLY A 79 -5.77 -14.37 -2.07
CA GLY A 79 -5.79 -13.56 -3.28
C GLY A 79 -4.87 -12.34 -3.19
N LEU A 80 -3.73 -12.47 -2.53
CA LEU A 80 -2.80 -11.36 -2.26
C LEU A 80 -1.43 -11.59 -2.88
N LEU A 81 -0.86 -10.53 -3.44
CA LEU A 81 0.55 -10.50 -3.82
C LEU A 81 1.38 -9.94 -2.67
N LYS A 82 2.24 -10.77 -2.07
CA LYS A 82 3.17 -10.38 -1.02
C LYS A 82 4.51 -10.01 -1.64
N LEU A 83 4.93 -8.77 -1.40
CA LEU A 83 6.22 -8.23 -1.84
C LEU A 83 7.11 -8.03 -0.62
N ARG A 84 8.37 -8.48 -0.68
CA ARG A 84 9.34 -8.29 0.40
C ARG A 84 10.68 -7.84 -0.16
N HIS A 85 11.15 -6.71 0.34
CA HIS A 85 12.48 -6.19 0.11
C HIS A 85 12.78 -5.17 1.21
N ASP A 86 14.01 -5.11 1.71
CA ASP A 86 14.36 -4.24 2.84
C ASP A 86 14.10 -2.77 2.51
N SER A 87 14.39 -2.36 1.27
CA SER A 87 14.16 -0.99 0.82
C SER A 87 12.69 -0.56 0.78
N PHE A 88 11.72 -1.48 0.74
CA PHE A 88 10.30 -1.10 0.74
C PHE A 88 9.90 -0.47 2.07
N THR A 89 10.57 -0.85 3.17
CA THR A 89 10.38 -0.21 4.48
C THR A 89 11.10 1.13 4.61
N GLU A 90 11.95 1.43 3.62
CA GLU A 90 12.79 2.63 3.57
C GLU A 90 12.27 3.67 2.58
N SER A 91 11.02 3.51 2.11
CA SER A 91 10.41 4.45 1.17
C SER A 91 10.39 5.89 1.74
N PRO A 92 10.46 6.93 0.89
CA PRO A 92 10.46 8.31 1.35
C PRO A 92 9.29 8.66 2.27
N VAL A 93 8.13 8.04 2.03
CA VAL A 93 6.94 8.22 2.85
C VAL A 93 7.10 7.55 4.21
N LEU A 94 7.53 6.28 4.26
CA LEU A 94 7.68 5.55 5.52
C LEU A 94 8.81 6.12 6.39
N MET A 95 9.87 6.63 5.76
CA MET A 95 10.99 7.27 6.47
C MET A 95 10.59 8.50 7.27
N LYS A 96 9.53 9.23 6.89
CA LYS A 96 9.00 10.35 7.68
C LYS A 96 8.48 9.94 9.07
N PHE A 97 8.19 8.66 9.24
CA PHE A 97 7.64 8.08 10.46
C PHE A 97 8.62 7.18 11.20
N LYS A 98 9.84 7.00 10.67
CA LYS A 98 10.87 6.19 11.32
C LYS A 98 11.18 6.76 12.71
N GLY A 99 11.10 5.91 13.73
CA GLY A 99 11.31 6.29 15.13
C GLY A 99 10.09 6.91 15.84
N GLN A 100 8.95 7.12 15.16
CA GLN A 100 7.69 7.54 15.79
C GLN A 100 6.80 6.36 16.21
N ASP A 101 7.16 5.16 15.78
CA ASP A 101 6.47 3.92 16.12
C ASP A 101 7.04 3.34 17.42
N LEU A 102 6.34 3.62 18.52
CA LEU A 102 6.72 3.18 19.87
C LEU A 102 5.93 1.95 20.31
N ALA A 103 5.19 1.30 19.41
CA ALA A 103 4.35 0.18 19.74
C ALA A 103 5.19 -1.04 20.20
N GLN A 104 4.76 -1.72 21.27
CA GLN A 104 5.34 -3.00 21.66
C GLN A 104 4.71 -4.10 20.83
N VAL A 105 5.31 -4.38 19.67
CA VAL A 105 4.82 -5.36 18.69
C VAL A 105 5.03 -6.79 19.19
N ILE A 106 3.95 -7.57 19.25
CA ILE A 106 3.97 -9.02 19.52
C ILE A 106 4.17 -9.77 18.21
N ASP A 107 3.42 -9.40 17.17
CA ASP A 107 3.50 -9.99 15.83
C ASP A 107 3.23 -8.92 14.78
N ALA A 108 4.25 -8.64 13.95
CA ALA A 108 4.20 -7.61 12.91
C ALA A 108 3.39 -8.02 11.68
N ASN A 109 3.04 -9.31 11.53
CA ASN A 109 2.33 -9.85 10.38
C ASN A 109 1.07 -10.64 10.80
N ALA A 110 0.47 -10.27 11.93
CA ALA A 110 -0.68 -10.95 12.51
C ALA A 110 -1.94 -10.90 11.62
N PHE A 111 -2.04 -9.88 10.77
CA PHE A 111 -3.20 -9.61 9.93
C PHE A 111 -2.79 -9.29 8.49
N ASP A 112 -3.44 -9.94 7.53
CA ASP A 112 -3.33 -9.59 6.11
C ASP A 112 -4.44 -8.59 5.77
N LEU A 113 -4.08 -7.37 5.41
CA LEU A 113 -5.02 -6.32 5.03
C LEU A 113 -5.50 -6.55 3.59
N ILE A 114 -6.82 -6.62 3.39
CA ILE A 114 -7.44 -7.00 2.11
C ILE A 114 -7.94 -5.77 1.36
N SER A 115 -8.67 -4.89 2.04
CA SER A 115 -9.28 -3.72 1.42
C SER A 115 -9.56 -2.62 2.44
N PHE A 116 -9.70 -1.42 1.92
CA PHE A 116 -10.07 -0.22 2.64
C PHE A 116 -11.36 0.33 2.02
N ASP A 117 -12.35 0.62 2.86
CA ASP A 117 -13.57 1.30 2.44
C ASP A 117 -13.72 2.57 3.27
N TRP A 118 -13.75 3.71 2.60
CA TRP A 118 -13.80 5.02 3.23
C TRP A 118 -15.14 5.68 2.94
N ASP A 119 -15.92 5.89 3.99
CA ASP A 119 -17.11 6.72 3.95
C ASP A 119 -16.73 8.17 4.26
N GLN A 120 -16.71 9.00 3.22
CA GLN A 120 -16.39 10.42 3.34
C GLN A 120 -17.43 11.20 4.17
N LYS A 121 -18.70 10.80 4.17
CA LYS A 121 -19.76 11.53 4.88
C LYS A 121 -19.70 11.28 6.38
N GLU A 122 -19.45 10.03 6.75
CA GLU A 122 -19.33 9.59 8.14
C GLU A 122 -17.88 9.71 8.67
N GLU A 123 -16.94 10.12 7.82
CA GLU A 123 -15.49 10.18 8.10
C GLU A 123 -14.94 8.86 8.66
N SER A 124 -15.52 7.74 8.21
CA SER A 124 -15.25 6.40 8.73
C SER A 124 -14.43 5.59 7.72
N LEU A 125 -13.40 4.91 8.21
CA LEU A 125 -12.58 3.98 7.46
C LEU A 125 -12.77 2.56 8.00
N ASP A 126 -13.31 1.70 7.15
CA ASP A 126 -13.36 0.27 7.36
C ASP A 126 -12.13 -0.39 6.73
N ILE A 127 -11.41 -1.16 7.54
CA ILE A 127 -10.25 -1.95 7.14
C ILE A 127 -10.64 -3.42 7.25
N TYR A 128 -10.70 -4.09 6.10
CA TYR A 128 -11.00 -5.50 6.01
C TYR A 128 -9.70 -6.29 6.10
N ALA A 129 -9.64 -7.26 7.01
CA ALA A 129 -8.43 -8.03 7.24
C ALA A 129 -8.73 -9.51 7.49
N MET A 130 -7.78 -10.34 7.07
CA MET A 130 -7.74 -11.77 7.38
C MET A 130 -6.75 -12.04 8.51
N TYR A 131 -7.02 -13.06 9.32
CA TYR A 131 -6.17 -13.48 10.42
C TYR A 131 -6.22 -15.00 10.63
N GLU A 132 -5.18 -15.57 11.22
CA GLU A 132 -5.20 -16.97 11.63
C GLU A 132 -6.17 -17.18 12.79
N SER A 133 -7.11 -18.12 12.67
CA SER A 133 -8.22 -18.25 13.63
C SER A 133 -7.78 -18.48 15.08
N SER A 134 -6.57 -19.02 15.30
CA SER A 134 -5.96 -19.18 16.62
C SER A 134 -5.67 -17.85 17.34
N LEU A 135 -5.55 -16.74 16.60
CA LEU A 135 -5.14 -15.44 17.14
C LEU A 135 -6.19 -14.79 18.05
N SER A 136 -7.47 -15.16 17.90
CA SER A 136 -8.60 -14.65 18.72
C SER A 136 -8.58 -13.12 18.92
N PRO A 137 -8.65 -12.32 17.84
CA PRO A 137 -8.35 -10.88 17.87
C PRO A 137 -9.32 -10.03 18.70
N ALA A 138 -10.54 -10.52 18.98
CA ALA A 138 -11.53 -9.79 19.76
C ALA A 138 -11.11 -9.53 21.23
N SER A 139 -10.12 -10.27 21.74
CA SER A 139 -9.59 -10.10 23.10
C SER A 139 -8.15 -9.56 23.11
N ARG A 140 -7.69 -8.97 22.00
CA ARG A 140 -6.30 -8.53 21.83
C ARG A 140 -6.23 -7.12 21.26
N GLN A 141 -5.11 -6.44 21.47
CA GLN A 141 -4.90 -5.12 20.92
C GLN A 141 -4.35 -5.22 19.49
N ILE A 142 -5.18 -4.80 18.53
CA ILE A 142 -4.86 -4.76 17.11
C ILE A 142 -4.30 -3.38 16.78
N ASP A 143 -3.24 -3.34 15.99
CA ASP A 143 -2.70 -2.10 15.44
C ASP A 143 -2.76 -2.13 13.92
N PHE A 144 -3.71 -1.37 13.39
CA PHE A 144 -3.87 -1.10 11.96
C PHE A 144 -3.45 0.30 11.54
N ASN A 145 -2.90 1.12 12.43
CA ASN A 145 -2.81 2.58 12.26
C ASN A 145 -2.55 3.06 10.81
N PRO A 146 -3.59 3.46 10.04
CA PRO A 146 -3.42 3.91 8.67
C PRO A 146 -2.62 5.21 8.58
N LEU A 147 -1.75 5.23 7.59
CA LEU A 147 -1.14 6.42 7.02
C LEU A 147 -1.89 6.76 5.73
N ILE A 148 -2.51 7.93 5.72
CA ILE A 148 -3.31 8.44 4.60
C ILE A 148 -2.48 9.50 3.89
N ILE A 149 -2.29 9.33 2.58
CA ILE A 149 -1.58 10.29 1.73
C ILE A 149 -2.58 10.96 0.81
N TYR A 150 -2.56 12.28 0.78
CA TYR A 150 -3.47 13.08 -0.03
C TYR A 150 -2.80 13.57 -1.32
N SER A 151 -3.64 13.98 -2.27
CA SER A 151 -3.22 14.39 -3.62
C SER A 151 -2.26 15.59 -3.65
N LYS A 152 -2.35 16.52 -2.69
CA LYS A 152 -1.46 17.68 -2.58
C LYS A 152 -0.16 17.40 -1.81
N GLY A 153 0.09 16.13 -1.46
CA GLY A 153 1.31 15.72 -0.77
C GLY A 153 1.29 15.90 0.75
N THR A 154 0.16 16.31 1.31
CA THR A 154 -0.09 16.24 2.77
C THR A 154 -0.34 14.79 3.18
N TYR A 155 -0.24 14.52 4.48
CA TYR A 155 -0.50 13.20 5.04
C TYR A 155 -1.19 13.30 6.40
N SER A 156 -1.92 12.25 6.76
CA SER A 156 -2.48 12.07 8.10
C SER A 156 -2.10 10.69 8.63
N VAL A 157 -1.61 10.67 9.86
CA VAL A 157 -1.39 9.45 10.65
C VAL A 157 -1.74 9.79 12.09
N ASN A 158 -2.37 8.85 12.79
CA ASN A 158 -2.64 9.08 14.20
C ASN A 158 -1.42 8.70 15.06
N PRO A 159 -1.10 9.51 16.09
CA PRO A 159 0.03 9.20 16.95
C PRO A 159 -0.31 7.99 17.83
N TYR A 160 0.66 7.08 17.98
CA TYR A 160 0.56 5.91 18.85
C TYR A 160 0.40 6.27 20.34
N SER A 161 0.65 7.53 20.73
CA SER A 161 0.53 8.03 22.10
C SER A 161 -0.89 8.43 22.51
N LYS A 162 -1.89 8.43 21.60
CA LYS A 162 -3.27 8.78 21.94
C LYS A 162 -4.01 7.59 22.58
N PRO A 163 -4.41 7.67 23.88
CA PRO A 163 -4.91 6.51 24.63
C PRO A 163 -6.33 6.05 24.27
N SER A 164 -7.06 6.78 23.42
CA SER A 164 -8.45 6.45 23.07
C SER A 164 -8.74 6.90 21.64
N MET A 165 -8.56 5.99 20.70
CA MET A 165 -9.35 6.04 19.46
C MET A 165 -10.40 4.96 19.59
N PHE A 166 -11.67 5.32 19.41
CA PHE A 166 -12.74 4.35 19.34
C PHE A 166 -12.57 3.55 18.06
N TYR A 167 -12.01 2.35 18.19
CA TYR A 167 -12.00 1.37 17.12
C TYR A 167 -13.00 0.26 17.43
N LYS A 168 -13.69 -0.20 16.40
CA LYS A 168 -14.63 -1.32 16.50
C LYS A 168 -14.09 -2.47 15.67
N VAL A 169 -13.85 -3.59 16.32
CA VAL A 169 -13.49 -4.84 15.65
C VAL A 169 -14.73 -5.71 15.58
N LYS A 170 -15.13 -6.10 14.37
CA LYS A 170 -16.22 -7.03 14.13
C LYS A 170 -15.71 -8.23 13.36
N ILE A 171 -15.86 -9.43 13.93
CA ILE A 171 -15.60 -10.67 13.20
C ILE A 171 -16.75 -10.89 12.20
N THR A 172 -16.43 -10.95 10.91
CA THR A 172 -17.44 -11.11 9.84
C THR A 172 -17.64 -12.58 9.48
N SER A 173 -16.57 -13.38 9.55
CA SER A 173 -16.59 -14.84 9.43
C SER A 173 -15.32 -15.41 10.08
N PRO A 174 -15.19 -16.74 10.27
CA PRO A 174 -13.96 -17.33 10.78
C PRO A 174 -12.72 -16.85 10.00
N GLY A 175 -11.76 -16.26 10.69
CA GLY A 175 -10.51 -15.73 10.11
C GLY A 175 -10.65 -14.40 9.35
N ASN A 176 -11.81 -13.73 9.43
CA ASN A 176 -12.05 -12.44 8.78
C ASN A 176 -12.63 -11.43 9.77
N LEU A 177 -12.14 -10.20 9.70
CA LEU A 177 -12.65 -9.10 10.51
C LEU A 177 -12.76 -7.81 9.71
N VAL A 178 -13.58 -6.91 10.24
CA VAL A 178 -13.61 -5.49 9.88
C VAL A 178 -13.18 -4.70 11.10
N TYR A 179 -12.21 -3.82 10.88
CA TYR A 179 -11.76 -2.82 11.84
C TYR A 179 -12.26 -1.46 11.35
N THR A 180 -13.20 -0.88 12.09
CA THR A 180 -13.77 0.44 11.78
C THR A 180 -13.11 1.49 12.68
N ARG A 181 -12.67 2.59 12.07
CA ARG A 181 -12.19 3.78 12.81
C ARG A 181 -12.64 5.07 12.12
N ASN A 182 -12.89 6.08 12.94
CA ASN A 182 -13.00 7.44 12.42
C ASN A 182 -11.61 7.93 12.00
N ILE A 183 -11.56 8.64 10.88
CA ILE A 183 -10.36 9.29 10.39
C ILE A 183 -10.68 10.77 10.18
N ASP A 184 -10.01 11.64 10.94
CA ASP A 184 -10.12 13.07 10.73
C ASP A 184 -9.48 13.41 9.38
N THR A 185 -10.30 13.60 8.34
CA THR A 185 -9.83 14.06 7.03
C THR A 185 -10.04 15.56 6.92
N ILE A 186 -8.99 16.34 7.19
CA ILE A 186 -9.04 17.80 7.03
C ILE A 186 -9.24 18.11 5.53
N ASP A 187 -10.37 18.72 5.18
CA ASP A 187 -10.68 19.24 3.83
C ASP A 187 -10.61 18.21 2.67
N ALA A 188 -11.14 16.99 2.86
CA ALA A 188 -11.18 15.97 1.81
C ALA A 188 -11.87 16.42 0.50
N ASP A 189 -12.78 17.40 0.58
CA ASP A 189 -13.46 18.03 -0.57
C ASP A 189 -12.50 18.81 -1.49
N LYS A 190 -11.33 19.22 -0.98
CA LYS A 190 -10.31 19.97 -1.73
C LYS A 190 -9.02 19.17 -1.95
N ASP A 191 -8.83 18.06 -1.25
CA ASP A 191 -7.63 17.22 -1.30
C ASP A 191 -8.03 15.75 -1.14
N TYR A 192 -8.16 15.03 -2.26
CA TYR A 192 -8.63 13.64 -2.24
C TYR A 192 -7.55 12.68 -1.73
N ILE A 193 -7.98 11.55 -1.15
CA ILE A 193 -7.08 10.48 -0.72
C ILE A 193 -6.41 9.87 -1.96
N LYS A 194 -5.09 10.03 -2.06
CA LYS A 194 -4.26 9.45 -3.13
C LYS A 194 -4.07 7.95 -2.93
N TYR A 195 -3.77 7.55 -1.70
CA TYR A 195 -3.74 6.15 -1.26
C TYR A 195 -3.67 6.06 0.26
N ILE A 196 -3.99 4.87 0.78
CA ILE A 196 -3.87 4.51 2.19
C ILE A 196 -2.84 3.38 2.29
N THR A 197 -1.93 3.48 3.25
CA THR A 197 -1.07 2.37 3.68
C THR A 197 -1.25 2.14 5.17
N SER A 198 -0.98 0.93 5.64
CA SER A 198 -1.30 0.51 7.00
C SER A 198 -0.46 -0.72 7.34
N VAL A 199 -0.41 -1.03 8.63
CA VAL A 199 0.27 -2.17 9.21
C VAL A 199 -0.77 -3.17 9.73
N GLY A 200 -0.47 -4.47 9.73
CA GLY A 200 -1.41 -5.51 10.19
C GLY A 200 -0.89 -6.22 11.43
N ARG A 201 -0.80 -5.51 12.57
CA ARG A 201 0.01 -5.97 13.72
C ARG A 201 -0.81 -6.32 14.93
N LEU A 202 -0.26 -7.22 15.72
CA LEU A 202 -0.67 -7.46 17.08
C LEU A 202 0.33 -6.78 18.03
N ILE A 203 -0.19 -6.01 18.98
CA ILE A 203 0.60 -5.29 19.98
C ILE A 203 0.20 -5.69 21.40
N LYS A 204 1.05 -5.38 22.38
CA LYS A 204 0.77 -5.62 23.81
C LYS A 204 -0.27 -4.67 24.37
#